data_AF-A0A8H8NCD1-F1
#
_entry.id   AF-A0A8H8NCD1-F1
#
_cell.length_a   1.000
_cell.length_b   1.000
_cell.length_c   1.000
_cell.angle_alpha   90.00
_cell.angle_beta   90.00
_cell.angle_gamma   90.00
#
_symmetry.space_group_name_H-M   'P 1'
#
loop_
_entity.id
_entity.type
_entity.pdbx_description
1 polymer ?
#
loop_
_entity_poly.entity_id
_entity_poly.type
_entity_poly.pdbx_seq_one_letter_code
_entity_poly.pdbx_strand_id
1 'polypeptide(L)'
;MFYRTFPVVLTAFLFYTSAVRADFPPCAQSCIGQADPGSCSMNDNSCLCNNAAYTNPTNDCFSTSCSQSDWQAAYDYAVQLCHDAGVTTGNINNPPSKRSFTPVYLGRRALA
;
A
#
# COMPACT_ATOMS: atom_id res chain seq x y z
N MET A 1 9.70 -31.99 -36.65
CA MET A 1 8.25 -31.91 -36.91
C MET A 1 7.53 -33.01 -36.14
N PHE A 2 7.02 -32.72 -34.93
CA PHE A 2 6.03 -33.54 -34.23
C PHE A 2 5.22 -32.63 -33.29
N TYR A 3 4.52 -31.64 -33.85
CA TYR A 3 3.46 -30.91 -33.14
C TYR A 3 2.15 -31.65 -33.39
N ARG A 4 1.91 -32.71 -32.60
CA ARG A 4 0.62 -33.41 -32.56
C ARG A 4 -0.31 -32.64 -31.62
N THR A 5 -1.12 -31.78 -32.25
CA THR A 5 -2.49 -31.40 -31.87
C THR A 5 -3.03 -31.99 -30.55
N PHE A 6 -3.34 -31.14 -29.58
CA PHE A 6 -4.53 -31.32 -28.74
C PHE A 6 -5.25 -29.97 -28.61
N PRO A 7 -6.38 -29.78 -29.31
CA PRO A 7 -7.20 -28.59 -29.19
C PRO A 7 -8.11 -28.68 -27.96
N VAL A 8 -8.52 -27.53 -27.44
CA VAL A 8 -9.64 -27.32 -26.49
C VAL A 8 -9.41 -27.86 -25.06
N VAL A 9 -8.80 -27.04 -24.20
CA VAL A 9 -9.28 -26.88 -22.82
C VAL A 9 -9.25 -25.39 -22.46
N LEU A 10 -10.37 -24.74 -22.80
CA LEU A 10 -10.86 -23.54 -22.12
C LEU A 10 -11.15 -23.90 -20.66
N THR A 11 -10.17 -23.76 -19.77
CA THR A 11 -10.43 -23.75 -18.32
C THR A 11 -9.87 -22.47 -17.72
N ALA A 12 -10.80 -21.55 -17.52
CA ALA A 12 -10.92 -20.56 -16.46
C ALA A 12 -9.66 -20.24 -15.63
N PHE A 13 -9.33 -18.95 -15.64
CA PHE A 13 -8.90 -18.15 -14.48
C PHE A 13 -8.82 -18.95 -13.16
N LEU A 14 -7.60 -19.34 -12.78
CA LEU A 14 -7.25 -19.54 -11.37
C LEU A 14 -6.17 -18.52 -11.03
N PHE A 15 -6.61 -17.28 -10.81
CA PHE A 15 -5.87 -16.31 -10.02
C PHE A 15 -5.84 -16.82 -8.58
N TYR A 16 -4.86 -17.64 -8.24
CA TYR A 16 -4.66 -18.07 -6.85
C TYR A 16 -3.18 -18.21 -6.51
N THR A 17 -2.63 -17.12 -5.98
CA THR A 17 -1.69 -17.15 -4.84
C THR A 17 -1.90 -15.90 -3.98
N SER A 18 -3.01 -15.85 -3.24
CA SER A 18 -3.21 -14.87 -2.17
C SER A 18 -2.55 -15.36 -0.88
N ALA A 19 -1.22 -15.26 -0.78
CA ALA A 19 -0.52 -15.41 0.50
C ALA A 19 0.95 -14.94 0.46
N VAL A 20 1.21 -13.64 0.36
CA VAL A 20 2.38 -13.04 1.00
C VAL A 20 2.03 -11.59 1.35
N ARG A 21 2.40 -11.14 2.54
CA ARG A 21 2.23 -9.77 3.04
C ARG A 21 2.81 -8.77 2.04
N ALA A 22 1.95 -8.18 1.20
CA ALA A 22 2.21 -6.89 0.59
C ALA A 22 1.44 -5.91 1.46
N ASP A 23 2.09 -5.36 2.47
CA ASP A 23 1.41 -4.45 3.39
C ASP A 23 0.93 -3.16 2.71
N PHE A 24 1.48 -2.86 1.52
CA PHE A 24 0.96 -1.89 0.57
C PHE A 24 0.24 -2.56 -0.61
N PRO A 25 -0.90 -2.01 -1.09
CA PRO A 25 -1.56 -2.51 -2.29
C PRO A 25 -0.63 -2.41 -3.51
N PRO A 26 -0.81 -3.27 -4.54
CA PRO A 26 0.10 -3.35 -5.68
C PRO A 26 0.26 -2.01 -6.43
N CYS A 27 -0.80 -1.19 -6.48
CA CYS A 27 -0.75 0.15 -7.06
C CYS A 27 0.14 1.13 -6.28
N ALA A 28 0.33 0.92 -4.98
CA ALA A 28 1.13 1.76 -4.10
C ALA A 28 2.61 1.33 -4.08
N GLN A 29 2.91 0.08 -4.42
CA GLN A 29 4.29 -0.43 -4.43
C GLN A 29 5.19 0.36 -5.38
N SER A 30 4.67 0.77 -6.55
CA SER A 30 5.42 1.59 -7.51
C SER A 30 5.70 3.02 -7.03
N CYS A 31 5.00 3.50 -6.00
CA CYS A 31 5.14 4.83 -5.43
C CYS A 31 6.20 4.90 -4.32
N ILE A 32 6.50 3.76 -3.68
CA ILE A 32 7.50 3.69 -2.61
C ILE A 32 8.88 3.83 -3.24
N GLY A 33 9.65 4.81 -2.77
CA GLY A 33 11.00 5.07 -3.27
C GLY A 33 11.11 5.86 -4.58
N GLN A 34 9.99 6.36 -5.12
CA GLN A 34 10.01 7.35 -6.19
C GLN A 34 10.36 8.75 -5.67
N ALA A 35 9.97 9.03 -4.43
CA ALA A 35 10.24 10.29 -3.78
C ALA A 35 11.68 10.36 -3.27
N ASP A 36 12.23 11.56 -3.23
CA ASP A 36 13.58 11.81 -2.73
C ASP A 36 13.62 11.54 -1.20
N PRO A 37 14.42 10.55 -0.74
CA PRO A 37 14.55 10.28 0.69
C PRO A 37 15.44 11.31 1.40
N GLY A 38 16.09 12.22 0.67
CA GLY A 38 17.05 13.18 1.20
C GLY A 38 18.24 12.46 1.85
N SER A 39 18.51 12.80 3.11
CA SER A 39 19.55 12.15 3.92
C SER A 39 19.08 10.85 4.59
N CYS A 40 17.81 10.46 4.43
CA CYS A 40 17.28 9.25 5.02
C CYS A 40 17.70 8.00 4.24
N SER A 41 17.93 6.90 4.94
CA SER A 41 18.03 5.60 4.28
C SER A 41 16.65 5.12 3.86
N MET A 42 16.56 4.42 2.72
CA MET A 42 15.32 3.82 2.24
C MET A 42 14.74 2.76 3.19
N ASN A 43 15.54 2.29 4.16
CA ASN A 43 15.11 1.34 5.20
C ASN A 43 14.88 2.03 6.57
N ASP A 44 15.11 3.35 6.67
CA ASP A 44 14.94 4.11 7.91
C ASP A 44 13.55 4.77 7.92
N ASN A 45 12.55 3.98 8.29
CA ASN A 45 11.16 4.41 8.32
C ASN A 45 10.96 5.62 9.26
N SER A 46 11.72 5.72 10.36
CA SER A 46 11.61 6.86 11.26
C SER A 46 12.05 8.15 10.58
N CYS A 47 13.19 8.12 9.89
CA CYS A 47 13.67 9.27 9.13
C CYS A 47 12.71 9.62 7.97
N LEU A 48 12.31 8.62 7.18
CA LEU A 48 11.42 8.81 6.02
C LEU A 48 10.07 9.40 6.44
N CYS A 49 9.47 8.93 7.52
CA CYS A 49 8.20 9.44 8.04
C CYS A 49 8.28 10.88 8.55
N ASN A 50 9.47 11.34 8.98
CA ASN A 50 9.71 12.73 9.34
C ASN A 50 10.03 13.62 8.12
N ASN A 51 10.32 13.02 6.96
CA ASN A 51 10.68 13.75 5.76
C ASN A 51 9.43 14.08 4.93
N ALA A 52 8.93 15.30 5.07
CA ALA A 52 7.80 15.81 4.29
C ALA A 52 8.04 15.79 2.77
N ALA A 53 9.30 15.89 2.31
CA ALA A 53 9.66 15.80 0.90
C ALA A 53 9.60 14.36 0.37
N TYR A 54 9.54 13.37 1.26
CA TYR A 54 9.29 11.97 0.92
C TYR A 54 7.80 11.63 1.06
N THR A 55 7.19 11.91 2.22
CA THR A 55 5.82 11.48 2.54
C THR A 55 4.75 12.12 1.66
N ASN A 56 4.88 13.40 1.31
CA ASN A 56 3.91 14.10 0.46
C ASN A 56 3.85 13.54 -0.97
N PRO A 57 4.96 13.51 -1.73
CA PRO A 57 4.92 12.97 -3.10
C PRO A 57 4.61 11.47 -3.15
N THR A 58 5.01 10.68 -2.14
CA THR A 58 4.58 9.28 -2.04
C THR A 58 3.06 9.16 -1.87
N ASN A 59 2.46 9.99 -1.01
CA ASN A 59 1.00 10.04 -0.85
C ASN A 59 0.29 10.55 -2.11
N ASP A 60 0.83 11.56 -2.78
CA ASP A 60 0.26 12.07 -4.03
C ASP A 60 0.33 11.02 -5.14
N CYS A 61 1.41 10.23 -5.18
CA CYS A 61 1.50 9.07 -6.06
C CYS A 61 0.43 8.02 -5.73
N PHE A 62 0.15 7.74 -4.44
CA PHE A 62 -0.97 6.87 -4.08
C PHE A 62 -2.30 7.41 -4.62
N SER A 63 -2.56 8.71 -4.46
CA SER A 63 -3.81 9.33 -4.91
C SER A 63 -4.04 9.24 -6.44
N THR A 64 -2.95 9.18 -7.21
CA THR A 64 -2.99 9.17 -8.69
C THR A 64 -2.91 7.76 -9.28
N SER A 65 -2.23 6.84 -8.58
CA SER A 65 -1.96 5.48 -9.06
C SER A 65 -2.95 4.44 -8.53
N CYS A 66 -3.60 4.74 -7.40
CA CYS A 66 -4.51 3.82 -6.72
C CYS A 66 -5.97 4.27 -6.79
N SER A 67 -6.88 3.31 -6.63
CA SER A 67 -8.28 3.62 -6.33
C SER A 67 -8.40 4.35 -4.99
N GLN A 68 -9.51 5.03 -4.74
CA GLN A 68 -9.74 5.72 -3.47
C GLN A 68 -9.61 4.78 -2.25
N SER A 69 -10.10 3.55 -2.36
CA SER A 69 -9.99 2.54 -1.29
C SER A 69 -8.57 2.05 -1.07
N ASP A 70 -7.82 1.84 -2.16
CA ASP A 70 -6.43 1.38 -2.07
C ASP A 70 -5.50 2.48 -1.58
N TRP A 71 -5.74 3.73 -1.99
CA TRP A 71 -5.04 4.89 -1.44
C TRP A 71 -5.27 5.01 0.06
N GLN A 72 -6.51 4.84 0.53
CA GLN A 72 -6.81 4.85 1.95
C GLN A 72 -6.12 3.71 2.71
N ALA A 73 -6.15 2.49 2.19
CA ALA A 73 -5.45 1.36 2.80
C ALA A 73 -3.93 1.57 2.85
N ALA A 74 -3.33 2.08 1.77
CA ALA A 74 -1.91 2.42 1.71
C ALA A 74 -1.53 3.53 2.71
N TYR A 75 -2.36 4.57 2.82
CA TYR A 75 -2.17 5.65 3.76
C TYR A 75 -2.26 5.17 5.21
N ASP A 76 -3.30 4.40 5.55
CA ASP A 76 -3.48 3.86 6.91
C ASP A 76 -2.31 2.95 7.30
N TYR A 77 -1.84 2.12 6.37
CA TYR A 77 -0.65 1.30 6.60
C TYR A 77 0.62 2.13 6.77
N ALA A 78 0.84 3.16 5.94
CA ALA A 78 1.98 4.06 6.09
C ALA A 78 1.97 4.77 7.45
N VAL A 79 0.81 5.25 7.91
CA VAL A 79 0.66 5.86 9.23
C VAL A 79 0.98 4.88 10.35
N GLN A 80 0.49 3.63 10.26
CA GLN A 80 0.79 2.59 11.24
C GLN A 80 2.30 2.29 11.28
N LEU A 81 2.94 2.18 10.13
CA LEU A 81 4.38 1.94 10.00
C LEU A 81 5.20 3.10 10.59
N CYS A 82 4.77 4.34 10.39
CA CYS A 82 5.38 5.50 11.03
C CYS A 82 5.21 5.48 12.55
N HIS A 83 4.02 5.12 13.03
CA HIS A 83 3.75 4.99 14.46
C HIS A 83 4.62 3.89 15.10
N ASP A 84 4.75 2.73 14.45
CA ASP A 84 5.60 1.63 14.91
C ASP A 84 7.09 2.01 14.91
N ALA A 85 7.50 2.94 14.05
CA ALA A 85 8.83 3.56 14.04
C ALA A 85 9.01 4.70 15.07
N GLY A 86 7.98 5.01 15.87
CA GLY A 86 8.00 6.05 16.90
C GLY A 86 7.65 7.46 16.41
N VAL A 87 7.13 7.60 15.18
CA VAL A 87 6.74 8.87 14.58
C VAL A 87 5.22 9.04 14.65
N THR A 88 4.76 9.90 15.57
CA THR A 88 3.32 10.18 15.78
C THR A 88 2.82 11.44 15.05
N THR A 89 3.72 12.22 14.45
CA THR A 89 3.36 13.45 13.72
C THR A 89 3.25 13.13 12.22
N GLY A 90 2.05 13.22 11.67
CA GLY A 90 1.82 13.05 10.24
C GLY A 90 2.27 14.29 9.45
N ASN A 91 3.22 14.13 8.54
CA ASN A 91 3.71 15.19 7.64
C ASN A 91 3.10 15.07 6.24
N ILE A 92 1.80 14.80 6.14
CA ILE A 92 1.10 14.60 4.87
C ILE A 92 0.04 15.70 4.70
N ASN A 93 0.18 16.51 3.65
CA ASN A 93 -0.64 17.68 3.38
C ASN A 93 -2.01 17.33 2.75
N ASN A 94 -2.09 16.22 2.02
CA ASN A 94 -3.28 15.78 1.31
C ASN A 94 -3.70 14.36 1.70
N PRO A 95 -4.15 14.11 2.94
CA PRO A 95 -4.64 12.80 3.33
C PRO A 95 -5.90 12.41 2.55
N PRO A 96 -6.15 11.11 2.30
CA PRO A 96 -7.35 10.64 1.60
C PRO A 96 -8.64 11.17 2.22
N SER A 97 -9.49 11.78 1.39
CA SER A 97 -10.72 12.40 1.87
C SER A 97 -11.74 11.35 2.33
N LYS A 98 -12.07 11.44 3.62
CA LYS A 98 -13.09 10.72 4.39
C LYS A 98 -12.99 9.20 4.44
N ARG A 99 -12.65 8.75 5.65
CA ARG A 99 -13.12 7.49 6.26
C ARG A 99 -14.59 7.27 5.90
N SER A 100 -14.86 6.42 4.92
CA SER A 100 -15.98 5.50 5.12
C SER A 100 -15.56 4.64 6.28
N PHE A 101 -16.07 4.96 7.46
CA PHE A 101 -16.16 4.01 8.57
C PHE A 101 -17.09 2.87 8.12
N THR A 102 -16.71 2.10 7.11
CA THR A 102 -17.17 0.72 7.00
C THR A 102 -16.31 -0.08 7.97
N PRO A 103 -16.93 -0.85 8.86
CA PRO A 103 -16.26 -1.48 10.00
C PRO A 103 -15.44 -2.69 9.55
N VAL A 104 -14.36 -2.49 8.79
CA VAL A 104 -13.42 -3.57 8.50
C VAL A 104 -12.53 -3.85 9.73
N TYR A 105 -12.27 -2.83 10.55
CA TYR A 105 -11.50 -2.97 11.80
C TYR A 105 -12.30 -3.47 13.01
N LEU A 106 -13.64 -3.55 12.91
CA LEU A 106 -14.51 -4.05 14.00
C LEU A 106 -14.83 -5.54 13.86
N GLY A 107 -14.18 -6.26 12.95
CA GLY A 107 -14.35 -7.71 12.75
C GLY A 107 -13.31 -8.61 13.41
N ARG A 108 -12.23 -8.06 14.01
CA ARG A 108 -11.15 -8.87 14.64
C ARG A 108 -11.02 -8.73 16.16
N ARG A 109 -11.95 -8.03 16.83
CA ARG A 109 -11.90 -7.81 18.29
C ARG A 109 -13.20 -8.12 19.04
N ALA A 110 -14.12 -8.89 18.45
CA ALA A 110 -15.35 -9.34 19.11
C ALA A 110 -15.37 -10.86 19.32
N LEU A 111 -14.34 -11.40 19.98
CA LEU A 111 -14.36 -12.73 20.61
C LEU A 111 -13.45 -12.68 21.85
N ALA A 112 -13.92 -12.03 22.91
CA ALA A 112 -13.46 -12.21 24.28
C ALA A 112 -14.64 -11.91 25.21
#